data_AF-A0A413ZIZ9-F1
#
_entry.id   AF-A0A413ZIZ9-F1
#
_cell.length_a   1.000
_cell.length_b   1.000
_cell.length_c   1.000
_cell.angle_alpha   90.00
_cell.angle_beta   90.00
_cell.angle_gamma   90.00
#
_symmetry.space_group_name_H-M   'P 1'
#
loop_
_entity.id
_entity.type
_entity.pdbx_description
1 polymer ?
#
loop_
_entity_poly.entity_id
_entity_poly.type
_entity_poly.pdbx_seq_one_letter_code
_entity_poly.pdbx_strand_id
1 'polypeptide(L)'
;RLDARRTLKSLVADLRIKYRLTDWERCSDTVLFPVPYQSTLSIISSNNQSKELSIQKLEKYLKKEWYRGHSDCAWHDDHKYGIRHDGYWSFESGALVKVLGLDDTSLKGLPYYPYDMVHWNENKI
;
A
#
# COMPACT_ATOMS: atom_id res chain seq x y z
N ARG A 1 -4.06 21.24 -25.18
CA ARG A 1 -4.18 19.76 -25.16
C ARG A 1 -3.07 19.23 -24.25
N LEU A 2 -3.38 19.03 -22.97
CA LEU A 2 -2.42 18.52 -21.99
C LEU A 2 -2.32 17.00 -22.15
N ASP A 3 -1.10 16.52 -22.34
CA ASP A 3 -0.74 15.12 -22.56
C ASP A 3 -1.02 14.31 -21.28
N ALA A 4 -1.94 13.34 -21.37
CA ALA A 4 -2.39 12.50 -20.25
C ALA A 4 -1.24 11.70 -19.60
N ARG A 5 -0.08 11.61 -20.26
CA ARG A 5 1.15 10.99 -19.73
C ARG A 5 1.83 11.80 -18.63
N ARG A 6 1.55 13.10 -18.50
CA ARG A 6 2.24 13.98 -17.52
C ARG A 6 1.53 14.07 -16.16
N THR A 7 0.29 13.60 -16.05
CA THR A 7 -0.62 14.01 -14.96
C THR A 7 -0.74 13.01 -13.80
N LEU A 8 0.06 11.94 -13.75
CA LEU A 8 -0.05 10.89 -12.74
C LEU A 8 1.31 10.56 -12.08
N LYS A 9 1.99 11.59 -11.55
CA LYS A 9 3.21 11.42 -10.74
C LYS A 9 2.89 11.36 -9.25
N SER A 10 2.17 10.32 -8.81
CA SER A 10 1.97 10.03 -7.39
C SER A 10 2.75 8.78 -7.00
N LEU A 11 3.24 8.73 -5.76
CA LEU A 11 3.98 7.58 -5.22
C LEU A 11 3.29 6.23 -5.46
N VAL A 12 1.96 6.20 -5.34
CA VAL A 12 1.15 4.97 -5.56
C VAL A 12 1.19 4.54 -7.03
N ALA A 13 1.16 5.50 -7.96
CA ALA A 13 1.33 5.20 -9.39
C ALA A 13 2.75 4.70 -9.69
N ASP A 14 3.77 5.33 -9.10
CA ASP A 14 5.17 4.92 -9.25
C ASP A 14 5.41 3.50 -8.70
N LEU A 15 4.84 3.14 -7.55
CA LEU A 15 4.92 1.78 -6.99
C LEU A 15 4.31 0.74 -7.94
N ARG A 16 3.15 1.06 -8.54
CA ARG A 16 2.47 0.19 -9.49
C ARG A 16 3.24 0.03 -10.80
N ILE A 17 3.94 1.08 -11.25
CA ILE A 17 4.80 1.04 -12.43
C ILE A 17 6.07 0.24 -12.13
N LYS A 18 6.73 0.48 -10.99
CA LYS A 18 7.94 -0.24 -10.58
C LYS A 18 7.73 -1.75 -10.44
N TYR A 19 6.56 -2.18 -9.96
CA TYR A 19 6.24 -3.61 -9.89
C TYR A 19 6.23 -4.29 -11.29
N ARG A 20 5.90 -3.54 -12.35
CA ARG A 20 5.88 -4.08 -13.74
C ARG A 20 7.13 -3.75 -14.55
N LEU A 21 7.83 -2.69 -14.20
CA LEU A 21 9.05 -2.22 -14.85
C LEU A 21 10.10 -2.03 -13.75
N THR A 22 10.90 -3.06 -13.52
CA THR A 22 11.89 -3.11 -12.43
C THR A 22 12.93 -2.00 -12.52
N ASP A 23 13.17 -1.48 -13.73
CA ASP A 23 14.14 -0.41 -14.02
C ASP A 23 13.56 1.01 -13.85
N TRP A 24 12.30 1.14 -13.41
CA TRP A 24 11.68 2.44 -13.14
C TRP A 24 12.20 3.04 -11.84
N GLU A 25 12.99 4.11 -11.95
CA GLU A 25 13.38 4.94 -10.82
C GLU A 25 12.22 5.84 -10.38
N ARG A 26 12.06 5.98 -9.06
CA ARG A 26 10.98 6.78 -8.44
C ARG A 26 10.99 8.20 -9.01
N CYS A 27 9.82 8.69 -9.43
CA CYS A 27 9.70 9.99 -10.09
C CYS A 27 9.06 11.07 -9.18
N SER A 28 8.58 10.72 -7.99
CA SER A 28 7.90 11.66 -7.09
C SER A 28 8.09 11.37 -5.60
N ASP A 29 8.31 12.43 -4.84
CA ASP A 29 8.39 12.44 -3.38
C ASP A 29 7.05 12.81 -2.73
N THR A 30 6.01 13.04 -3.55
CA THR A 30 4.73 13.61 -3.11
C THR A 30 3.59 12.61 -3.30
N VAL A 31 2.70 12.56 -2.31
CA VAL A 31 1.42 11.84 -2.39
C VAL A 31 0.32 12.82 -2.76
N LEU A 32 -0.54 12.47 -3.73
CA LEU A 32 -1.67 13.31 -4.13
C LEU A 32 -2.76 13.37 -3.06
N PHE A 33 -2.88 12.30 -2.28
CA PHE A 33 -3.84 12.18 -1.17
C PHE A 33 -3.02 11.95 0.11
N PRO A 34 -2.81 12.98 0.96
CA PRO A 34 -1.89 12.85 2.09
C PRO A 34 -2.42 11.95 3.19
N VAL A 35 -3.73 11.84 3.37
CA VAL A 35 -4.34 10.91 4.34
C VAL A 35 -4.90 9.71 3.58
N PRO A 36 -4.57 8.45 3.98
CA PRO A 36 -3.52 8.06 4.93
C PRO A 36 -2.12 7.94 4.29
N TYR A 37 -1.97 8.19 2.99
CA TYR A 37 -0.78 7.78 2.24
C TYR A 37 0.53 8.49 2.62
N GLN A 38 0.51 9.60 3.36
CA GLN A 38 1.74 10.20 3.91
C GLN A 38 2.54 9.20 4.76
N SER A 39 1.86 8.28 5.46
CA SER A 39 2.51 7.23 6.23
C SER A 39 3.33 6.27 5.36
N THR A 40 2.93 6.06 4.11
CA THR A 40 3.68 5.20 3.17
C THR A 40 5.05 5.78 2.83
N LEU A 41 5.19 7.11 2.75
CA LEU A 41 6.49 7.78 2.60
C LEU A 41 7.39 7.50 3.81
N SER A 42 6.84 7.57 5.02
CA SER A 42 7.57 7.26 6.27
C SER A 42 8.04 5.81 6.34
N ILE A 43 7.25 4.87 5.80
CA ILE A 43 7.60 3.44 5.70
C ILE A 43 8.77 3.25 4.72
N ILE A 44 8.70 3.89 3.55
CA ILE A 44 9.76 3.83 2.53
C ILE A 44 11.06 4.44 3.07
N SER A 45 10.99 5.62 3.69
CA SER A 45 12.17 6.27 4.27
C SER A 45 12.82 5.44 5.37
N SER A 46 12.04 4.74 6.20
CA SER A 46 12.60 3.85 7.21
C SER A 46 13.28 2.62 6.65
N ASN A 47 12.98 2.21 5.42
CA ASN A 47 13.61 1.03 4.82
C ASN A 47 15.10 1.26 4.55
N ASN A 48 15.50 2.52 4.34
CA ASN A 48 16.90 2.92 4.23
C ASN A 48 17.66 2.79 5.56
N GLN A 49 16.95 2.69 6.69
CA GLN A 49 17.53 2.54 8.03
C GLN A 49 17.47 1.08 8.51
N SER A 50 16.29 0.47 8.45
CA SER A 50 16.06 -0.92 8.88
C SER A 50 14.74 -1.43 8.30
N LYS A 51 14.76 -2.66 7.79
CA LYS A 51 13.55 -3.34 7.29
C LYS A 51 12.55 -3.61 8.39
N GLU A 52 13.02 -3.91 9.59
CA GLU A 52 12.20 -4.16 10.77
C GLU A 52 11.41 -2.90 11.16
N LEU A 53 12.03 -1.73 11.11
CA LEU A 53 11.34 -0.46 11.35
C LEU A 53 10.26 -0.19 10.30
N SER A 54 10.51 -0.51 9.03
CA SER A 54 9.50 -0.40 7.98
C SER A 54 8.31 -1.31 8.21
N ILE A 55 8.54 -2.56 8.63
CA ILE A 55 7.47 -3.50 8.98
C ILE A 55 6.66 -3.01 10.18
N GLN A 56 7.31 -2.54 11.25
CA GLN A 56 6.61 -1.98 12.41
C GLN A 56 5.72 -0.78 12.04
N LYS A 57 6.23 0.10 11.17
CA LYS A 57 5.46 1.24 10.67
C LYS A 57 4.31 0.80 9.77
N LEU A 58 4.51 -0.21 8.92
CA LEU A 58 3.47 -0.77 8.07
C LEU A 58 2.37 -1.45 8.89
N GLU A 59 2.73 -2.19 9.93
CA GLU A 59 1.80 -2.77 10.89
C GLU A 59 0.96 -1.69 11.58
N LYS A 60 1.60 -0.61 12.05
CA LYS A 60 0.91 0.54 12.63
C LYS A 60 -0.08 1.17 11.63
N TYR A 61 0.37 1.36 10.38
CA TYR A 61 -0.44 1.92 9.30
C TYR A 61 -1.72 1.11 9.09
N LEU A 62 -1.58 -0.20 8.92
CA LEU A 62 -2.72 -1.12 8.74
C LEU A 62 -3.69 -1.08 9.94
N LYS A 63 -3.17 -1.14 11.17
CA LYS A 63 -4.00 -1.21 12.39
C LYS A 63 -4.70 0.10 12.73
N LYS A 64 -4.08 1.26 12.47
CA LYS A 64 -4.50 2.54 13.05
C LYS A 64 -4.86 3.61 12.03
N GLU A 65 -4.31 3.54 10.83
CA GLU A 65 -4.32 4.67 9.89
C GLU A 65 -5.08 4.34 8.61
N TRP A 66 -4.98 3.12 8.08
CA TRP A 66 -5.52 2.77 6.77
C TRP A 66 -7.05 2.93 6.69
N TYR A 67 -7.81 2.24 7.54
CA TYR A 67 -9.28 2.29 7.47
C TYR A 67 -9.82 3.67 7.87
N ARG A 68 -9.36 4.18 9.01
CA ARG A 68 -9.77 5.49 9.52
C ARG A 68 -9.40 6.63 8.57
N GLY A 69 -8.26 6.53 7.89
CA GLY A 69 -7.78 7.55 6.96
C GLY A 69 -8.56 7.61 5.65
N HIS A 70 -9.39 6.60 5.36
CA HIS A 70 -10.30 6.60 4.23
C HIS A 70 -11.76 6.88 4.64
N SER A 71 -11.99 7.51 5.80
CA SER A 71 -13.35 7.82 6.28
C SER A 71 -14.15 8.76 5.36
N ASP A 72 -13.48 9.47 4.47
CA ASP A 72 -14.04 10.35 3.45
C ASP A 72 -14.42 9.61 2.15
N CYS A 73 -14.00 8.36 1.99
CA CYS A 73 -14.28 7.57 0.80
C CYS A 73 -15.69 7.01 0.84
N ALA A 74 -16.36 7.00 -0.31
CA ALA A 74 -17.72 6.50 -0.44
C ALA A 74 -17.90 5.05 0.01
N TRP A 75 -16.83 4.23 -0.03
CA TRP A 75 -16.86 2.83 0.36
C TRP A 75 -16.72 2.59 1.87
N HIS A 76 -16.31 3.61 2.62
CA HIS A 76 -16.11 3.48 4.07
C HIS A 76 -17.45 3.18 4.74
N ASP A 77 -17.46 2.16 5.59
CA ASP A 77 -18.67 1.65 6.25
C ASP A 77 -19.75 1.05 5.31
N ASP A 78 -19.46 0.79 4.03
CA ASP A 78 -20.41 0.13 3.11
C ASP A 78 -20.96 -1.20 3.65
N HIS A 79 -20.14 -1.93 4.42
CA HIS A 79 -20.55 -3.16 5.10
C HIS A 79 -21.74 -2.97 6.06
N LYS A 80 -22.00 -1.75 6.53
CA LYS A 80 -23.12 -1.43 7.43
C LYS A 80 -24.46 -1.32 6.72
N TYR A 81 -24.47 -1.16 5.40
CA TYR A 81 -25.69 -0.88 4.63
C TYR A 81 -26.24 -2.10 3.88
N GLY A 82 -25.75 -3.31 4.19
CA GLY A 82 -26.23 -4.55 3.58
C GLY A 82 -25.90 -4.68 2.09
N ILE A 83 -25.00 -3.83 1.58
CA ILE A 83 -24.48 -3.88 0.22
C ILE A 83 -23.45 -5.01 0.14
N ARG A 84 -23.41 -5.73 -0.98
CA ARG A 84 -22.36 -6.74 -1.23
C ARG A 84 -21.00 -6.05 -1.22
N HIS A 85 -20.16 -6.46 -0.28
CA HIS A 85 -18.85 -5.86 -0.02
C HIS A 85 -17.77 -6.93 -0.13
N ASP A 86 -16.75 -6.69 -0.96
CA ASP A 86 -15.70 -7.67 -1.30
C ASP A 86 -14.54 -7.70 -0.28
N GLY A 87 -14.68 -7.00 0.84
CA GLY A 87 -13.65 -6.86 1.85
C GLY A 87 -12.90 -5.53 1.72
N TYR A 88 -12.20 -5.19 2.79
CA TYR A 88 -11.35 -4.01 2.85
C TYR A 88 -9.91 -4.46 2.64
N TRP A 89 -9.26 -3.99 1.57
CA TRP A 89 -7.94 -4.49 1.16
C TRP A 89 -6.97 -3.35 0.85
N SER A 90 -5.90 -3.26 1.62
CA SER A 90 -4.78 -2.34 1.40
C SER A 90 -3.81 -2.94 0.38
N PHE A 91 -4.14 -2.82 -0.90
CA PHE A 91 -3.30 -3.33 -1.98
C PHE A 91 -1.93 -2.64 -2.04
N GLU A 92 -1.87 -1.37 -1.64
CA GLU A 92 -0.61 -0.62 -1.56
C GLU A 92 0.33 -1.18 -0.49
N SER A 93 -0.18 -1.73 0.61
CA SER A 93 0.64 -2.38 1.64
C SER A 93 1.32 -3.63 1.09
N GLY A 94 0.59 -4.46 0.33
CA GLY A 94 1.17 -5.63 -0.34
C GLY A 94 2.23 -5.25 -1.38
N ALA A 95 1.99 -4.17 -2.14
CA ALA A 95 2.97 -3.64 -3.09
C ALA A 95 4.24 -3.14 -2.38
N LEU A 96 4.10 -2.44 -1.24
CA LEU A 96 5.23 -1.95 -0.45
C LEU A 96 6.12 -3.09 0.04
N VAL A 97 5.54 -4.17 0.57
CA VAL A 97 6.30 -5.35 1.03
C VAL A 97 7.13 -5.95 -0.10
N LYS A 98 6.52 -6.18 -1.28
CA LYS A 98 7.24 -6.74 -2.43
C LYS A 98 8.32 -5.81 -2.96
N VAL A 99 8.04 -4.51 -3.09
CA VAL A 99 8.98 -3.52 -3.64
C VAL A 99 10.17 -3.27 -2.70
N LEU A 100 9.94 -3.30 -1.38
CA LEU A 100 10.98 -3.05 -0.38
C LEU A 100 11.68 -4.34 0.09
N GLY A 101 11.16 -5.52 -0.29
CA GLY A 101 11.70 -6.83 0.10
C GLY A 101 11.66 -7.03 1.61
N LEU A 102 10.51 -6.74 2.24
CA LEU A 102 10.29 -6.86 3.67
C LEU A 102 9.82 -8.29 4.04
N ASP A 103 10.17 -8.77 5.22
CA ASP A 103 9.56 -9.96 5.81
C ASP A 103 8.24 -9.57 6.49
N ASP A 104 7.14 -9.95 5.86
CA ASP A 104 5.77 -9.62 6.27
C ASP A 104 5.07 -10.76 7.02
N THR A 105 5.82 -11.76 7.49
CA THR A 105 5.25 -12.88 8.27
C THR A 105 4.44 -12.39 9.47
N SER A 106 4.87 -11.30 10.12
CA SER A 106 4.16 -10.67 11.25
C SER A 106 2.85 -9.99 10.87
N LEU A 107 2.63 -9.70 9.58
CA LEU A 107 1.41 -9.05 9.07
C LEU A 107 0.31 -10.04 8.72
N LYS A 108 0.60 -11.35 8.75
CA LYS A 108 -0.35 -12.40 8.44
C LYS A 108 -1.57 -12.34 9.37
N GLY A 109 -2.77 -12.29 8.79
CA GLY A 109 -4.03 -12.23 9.53
C GLY A 109 -4.37 -10.84 10.08
N LEU A 110 -3.55 -9.82 9.85
CA LEU A 110 -3.94 -8.44 10.18
C LEU A 110 -5.08 -7.96 9.28
N PRO A 111 -6.04 -7.20 9.83
CA PRO A 111 -7.06 -6.54 9.03
C PRO A 111 -6.44 -5.74 7.89
N TYR A 112 -7.11 -5.78 6.73
CA TYR A 112 -6.75 -5.06 5.51
C TYR A 112 -5.50 -5.54 4.78
N TYR A 113 -4.65 -6.37 5.38
CA TYR A 113 -3.44 -6.85 4.72
C TYR A 113 -3.75 -8.03 3.79
N PRO A 114 -3.47 -7.93 2.48
CA PRO A 114 -3.82 -8.96 1.51
C PRO A 114 -2.73 -10.06 1.44
N TYR A 115 -2.44 -10.75 2.55
CA TYR A 115 -1.34 -11.72 2.68
C TYR A 115 -1.36 -12.79 1.59
N ASP A 116 -2.49 -13.49 1.41
CA ASP A 116 -2.58 -14.58 0.43
C ASP A 116 -2.37 -14.07 -1.01
N MET A 117 -2.78 -12.84 -1.30
CA MET A 117 -2.54 -12.21 -2.60
C MET A 117 -1.05 -11.85 -2.78
N VAL A 118 -0.34 -11.46 -1.72
CA VAL A 118 1.10 -11.20 -1.76
C VAL A 118 1.89 -12.49 -2.01
N HIS A 119 1.47 -13.61 -1.43
CA HIS A 119 2.17 -14.91 -1.51
C HIS A 119 1.56 -15.90 -2.52
N TRP A 120 0.75 -15.40 -3.47
CA TRP A 120 -0.04 -16.23 -4.39
C TRP A 120 0.78 -17.24 -5.22
N ASN A 121 2.05 -16.96 -5.51
CA ASN A 121 2.93 -17.79 -6.34
C ASN A 121 4.02 -18.55 -5.56
N GLU A 122 4.09 -18.36 -4.24
CA GLU A 122 5.10 -19.00 -3.38
C GLU A 122 4.70 -20.42 -2.96
N ASN A 123 3.43 -20.78 -3.18
CA ASN A 123 2.88 -22.12 -2.95
C ASN A 123 2.93 -23.03 -4.20
N LYS A 124 3.70 -22.66 -5.23
CA LYS A 124 3.90 -23.54 -6.40
C LYS A 124 4.88 -24.65 -6.02
N ILE A 125 4.33 -25.84 -5.73
CA ILE A 125 5.02 -27.13 -5.64
C ILE A 125 5.61 -27.49 -7.01
#